data_AF-A0AAV3P9X0-F1
#
_entry.id   AF-A0AAV3P9X0-F1
#
_cell.length_a   1.000
_cell.length_b   1.000
_cell.length_c   1.000
_cell.angle_alpha   90.00
_cell.angle_beta   90.00
_cell.angle_gamma   90.00
#
_symmetry.space_group_name_H-M   'P 1'
#
loop_
_entity.id
_entity.type
_entity.pdbx_description
1 polymer ?
#
loop_
_entity_poly.entity_id
_entity_poly.type
_entity_poly.pdbx_seq_one_letter_code
_entity_poly.pdbx_strand_id
1 'polypeptide(L)'
;MDPPWIVIGDFNVVRNMSEAVGGNPHENQAMDDFSNCIQIIDVMKMYHSGCEFTWSRNWDSQSILRVLDRVLCSKEWLHKMQGCRVHYQVPVESDHCAMDVSLYTIIALEPRPFKYYHFLECS
;
A
#
# COMPACT_ATOMS: atom_id res chain seq x y z
N MET A 1 14.90 2.25 20.76
CA MET A 1 14.13 1.56 19.72
C MET A 1 12.95 2.44 19.42
N ASP A 2 12.92 3.01 18.22
CA ASP A 2 11.83 3.87 17.81
C ASP A 2 10.52 3.08 17.70
N PRO A 3 9.35 3.73 17.87
CA PRO A 3 8.07 3.05 17.72
C PRO A 3 7.94 2.48 16.30
N PRO A 4 7.36 1.29 16.10
CA PRO A 4 7.11 0.74 14.76
C PRO A 4 6.12 1.63 14.02
N TRP A 5 6.42 1.96 12.76
CA TRP A 5 5.53 2.79 11.94
C TRP A 5 5.50 2.34 10.47
N ILE A 6 4.42 2.74 9.80
CA ILE A 6 4.26 2.63 8.34
C ILE A 6 3.78 3.95 7.77
N VAL A 7 4.08 4.15 6.48
CA VAL A 7 3.51 5.20 5.64
C VAL A 7 2.83 4.51 4.47
N ILE A 8 1.56 4.85 4.27
CA ILE A 8 0.71 4.32 3.20
C ILE A 8 0.18 5.52 2.42
N GLY A 9 0.21 5.44 1.09
CA GLY A 9 -0.47 6.43 0.25
C GLY A 9 -0.01 6.41 -1.19
N ASP A 10 -0.55 7.37 -1.94
CA ASP A 10 -0.14 7.71 -3.29
C ASP A 10 1.04 8.69 -3.24
N PHE A 11 2.19 8.25 -3.74
CA PHE A 11 3.40 9.06 -3.78
C PHE A 11 3.55 9.84 -5.10
N ASN A 12 2.71 9.56 -6.10
CA ASN A 12 2.78 10.14 -7.45
C ASN A 12 4.16 10.04 -8.15
N VAL A 13 5.02 9.12 -7.68
CA VAL A 13 6.38 8.94 -8.20
C VAL A 13 6.71 7.45 -8.31
N VAL A 14 7.19 7.05 -9.49
CA VAL A 14 7.83 5.74 -9.69
C VAL A 14 9.27 5.81 -9.16
N ARG A 15 9.75 4.73 -8.55
CA ARG A 15 11.09 4.66 -7.97
C ARG A 15 12.15 4.35 -9.01
N ASN A 16 11.81 3.55 -10.01
CA ASN A 16 12.72 3.19 -11.11
C ASN A 16 11.92 2.83 -12.37
N MET A 17 12.63 2.63 -13.47
CA MET A 17 12.04 2.36 -14.78
C MET A 17 11.23 1.07 -14.86
N SER A 18 11.51 0.07 -14.03
CA SER A 18 10.75 -1.19 -14.01
C SER A 18 9.33 -1.02 -13.46
N GLU A 19 9.06 0.09 -12.77
CA GLU A 19 7.75 0.41 -12.21
C GLU A 19 6.88 1.23 -13.17
N ALA A 20 7.30 1.38 -14.44
CA ALA A 20 6.61 2.13 -15.46
C ALA A 20 6.54 1.37 -16.79
N VAL A 21 5.33 1.21 -17.34
CA VAL A 21 5.08 0.62 -18.67
C VAL A 21 4.24 1.57 -19.51
N GLY A 22 4.60 1.71 -20.80
CA GLY A 22 3.90 2.61 -21.73
C GLY A 22 4.10 4.10 -21.44
N GLY A 23 3.74 4.95 -22.40
CA GLY A 23 3.81 6.41 -22.24
C GLY A 23 5.22 7.01 -22.22
N ASN A 24 6.20 6.32 -22.81
CA ASN A 24 7.60 6.75 -22.91
C ASN A 24 8.23 7.18 -21.56
N PRO A 25 8.29 6.28 -20.56
CA PRO A 25 8.92 6.59 -19.30
C PRO A 25 10.40 6.89 -19.51
N HIS A 26 10.94 7.78 -18.70
CA HIS A 26 12.36 8.10 -18.67
C HIS A 26 12.77 8.45 -17.24
N GLU A 27 14.03 8.18 -16.92
CA GLU A 27 14.63 8.56 -15.65
C GLU A 27 14.55 10.08 -15.49
N ASN A 28 14.21 10.51 -14.27
CA ASN A 28 14.09 11.92 -13.94
C ASN A 28 14.44 12.15 -12.46
N GLN A 29 14.70 13.41 -12.12
CA GLN A 29 15.14 13.81 -10.79
C GLN A 29 14.18 13.38 -9.67
N ALA A 30 12.86 13.33 -9.94
CA ALA A 30 11.90 12.92 -8.91
C ALA A 30 12.08 11.45 -8.52
N MET A 31 12.46 10.58 -9.46
CA MET A 31 12.75 9.16 -9.19
C MET A 31 13.97 9.00 -8.29
N ASP A 32 15.01 9.81 -8.55
CA ASP A 32 16.25 9.83 -7.76
C ASP A 32 16.00 10.38 -6.35
N ASP A 33 15.31 11.52 -6.26
CA ASP A 33 14.98 12.16 -4.98
C ASP A 33 14.11 11.24 -4.12
N PHE A 34 13.14 10.56 -4.74
CA PHE A 34 12.28 9.62 -4.02
C PHE A 34 13.06 8.38 -3.57
N SER A 35 13.94 7.85 -4.41
CA SER A 35 14.82 6.72 -4.06
C SER A 35 15.76 7.05 -2.91
N ASN A 36 16.37 8.24 -2.96
CA ASN A 36 17.24 8.77 -1.93
C ASN A 36 16.48 9.02 -0.63
N CYS A 37 15.27 9.59 -0.70
CA CYS A 37 14.40 9.80 0.45
C CYS A 37 14.12 8.47 1.17
N ILE A 38 13.66 7.45 0.44
CA ILE A 38 13.42 6.09 0.99
C ILE A 38 14.67 5.53 1.66
N GLN A 39 15.84 5.75 1.07
CA GLN A 39 17.11 5.28 1.62
C GLN A 39 17.51 6.02 2.90
N ILE A 40 17.33 7.35 2.93
CA ILE A 40 17.66 8.20 4.09
C ILE A 40 16.76 7.89 5.28
N ILE A 41 15.46 7.72 5.05
CA ILE A 41 14.49 7.38 6.11
C ILE A 41 14.52 5.89 6.49
N ASP A 42 15.32 5.08 5.77
CA ASP A 42 15.57 3.67 6.04
C ASP A 42 14.30 2.81 6.16
N VAL A 43 13.36 3.05 5.23
CA VAL A 43 12.12 2.27 5.12
C VAL A 43 12.19 1.23 4.02
N MET A 44 11.38 0.19 4.17
CA MET A 44 11.27 -0.89 3.21
C MET A 44 9.86 -1.00 2.66
N LYS A 45 9.75 -1.36 1.37
CA LYS A 45 8.49 -1.75 0.75
C LYS A 45 7.98 -3.03 1.42
N MET A 46 6.71 -3.03 1.83
CA MET A 46 6.07 -4.25 2.33
C MET A 46 5.79 -5.23 1.19
N TYR A 47 5.89 -6.53 1.50
CA TYR A 47 5.44 -7.56 0.58
C TYR A 47 3.94 -7.39 0.31
N HIS A 48 3.55 -7.54 -0.95
CA HIS A 48 2.17 -7.41 -1.39
C HIS A 48 1.79 -8.51 -2.37
N SER A 49 0.48 -8.64 -2.58
CA SER A 49 -0.14 -9.50 -3.59
C SER A 49 -1.17 -8.70 -4.40
N GLY A 50 -1.73 -9.29 -5.45
CA GLY A 50 -2.70 -8.63 -6.32
C GLY A 50 -2.03 -7.92 -7.48
N CYS A 51 -2.49 -6.72 -7.82
CA CYS A 51 -1.97 -5.95 -8.95
C CYS A 51 -0.49 -5.59 -8.79
N GLU A 52 0.30 -5.82 -9.85
CA GLU A 52 1.72 -5.43 -9.89
C GLU A 52 1.92 -3.92 -10.08
N PHE A 53 1.00 -3.28 -10.81
CA PHE A 53 0.93 -1.83 -10.99
C PHE A 53 -0.26 -1.30 -10.20
N THR A 54 -0.08 -0.16 -9.54
CA THR A 54 -1.10 0.42 -8.65
C THR A 54 -1.92 1.49 -9.32
N TRP A 55 -1.46 2.00 -10.45
CA TRP A 55 -2.18 2.96 -11.29
C TRP A 55 -2.16 2.53 -12.75
N SER A 56 -3.29 2.73 -13.44
CA SER A 56 -3.41 2.49 -14.87
C SER A 56 -4.25 3.55 -15.56
N ARG A 57 -3.81 4.00 -16.73
CA ARG A 57 -4.65 4.77 -17.66
C ARG A 57 -4.70 4.05 -18.99
N ASN A 58 -5.92 3.72 -19.41
CA ASN A 58 -6.20 2.94 -20.59
C ASN A 58 -6.90 3.79 -21.66
N TRP A 59 -6.53 3.58 -22.91
CA TRP A 59 -7.18 4.08 -24.12
C TRP A 59 -7.31 2.92 -25.12
N ASP A 60 -8.07 3.12 -26.19
CA ASP A 60 -8.46 2.07 -27.16
C ASP A 60 -7.33 1.11 -27.58
N SER A 61 -6.10 1.59 -27.76
CA SER A 61 -4.96 0.75 -28.18
C SER A 61 -3.71 0.86 -27.30
N GLN A 62 -3.78 1.55 -26.16
CA GLN A 62 -2.62 1.82 -25.32
C GLN A 62 -2.98 1.82 -23.84
N SER A 63 -2.06 1.29 -23.04
CA SER A 63 -2.13 1.33 -21.58
C SER A 63 -0.85 1.95 -21.02
N ILE A 64 -1.00 2.86 -20.07
CA ILE A 64 0.09 3.37 -19.25
C ILE A 64 -0.11 2.81 -17.85
N LEU A 65 0.89 2.11 -17.33
CA LEU A 65 0.86 1.47 -16.02
C LEU A 65 1.99 2.02 -15.14
N ARG A 66 1.70 2.29 -13.86
CA ARG A 66 2.66 2.86 -12.90
C ARG A 66 2.50 2.24 -11.52
N VAL A 67 3.59 2.18 -10.75
CA VAL A 67 3.54 1.96 -9.29
C VAL A 67 3.64 3.31 -8.58
N LEU A 68 2.51 3.88 -8.19
CA LEU A 68 2.40 5.19 -7.52
C LEU A 68 2.04 5.04 -6.04
N ASP A 69 1.07 4.17 -5.75
CA ASP A 69 0.69 3.82 -4.39
C ASP A 69 1.65 2.83 -3.73
N ARG A 70 2.01 3.06 -2.46
CA ARG A 70 2.93 2.20 -1.71
C ARG A 70 2.57 2.09 -0.24
N VAL A 71 2.97 0.95 0.33
CA VAL A 71 3.07 0.73 1.77
C VAL A 71 4.56 0.56 2.13
N LEU A 72 5.09 1.53 2.85
CA LEU A 72 6.47 1.58 3.34
C LEU A 72 6.47 1.41 4.86
N CYS A 73 7.46 0.71 5.39
CA CYS A 73 7.52 0.39 6.81
C CYS A 73 8.92 0.58 7.40
N SER A 74 8.97 0.94 8.68
CA SER A 74 10.20 0.94 9.45
C SER A 74 10.69 -0.49 9.71
N LYS A 75 11.97 -0.65 10.05
CA LYS A 75 12.55 -1.96 10.41
C LYS A 75 11.84 -2.59 11.61
N GLU A 76 11.49 -1.79 12.61
CA GLU A 76 10.79 -2.22 13.82
C GLU A 76 9.39 -2.72 13.50
N TRP A 77 8.73 -2.16 12.49
CA TRP A 77 7.44 -2.64 12.03
C TRP A 77 7.51 -4.07 11.50
N LEU A 78 8.49 -4.38 10.63
CA LEU A 78 8.66 -5.74 10.11
C LEU A 78 8.88 -6.78 11.22
N HIS A 79 9.64 -6.41 12.25
CA HIS A 79 9.90 -7.31 13.38
C HIS A 79 8.66 -7.56 14.24
N LYS A 80 7.82 -6.53 14.46
CA LYS A 80 6.66 -6.59 15.36
C LYS A 80 5.38 -7.08 14.69
N MET A 81 5.19 -6.78 13.41
CA MET A 81 3.95 -7.02 12.66
C MET A 81 4.15 -8.09 11.58
N GLN A 82 4.70 -9.24 11.96
CA GLN A 82 5.10 -10.32 11.02
C GLN A 82 3.94 -10.88 10.18
N GLY A 83 2.70 -10.72 10.65
CA GLY A 83 1.51 -11.14 9.91
C GLY A 83 0.93 -10.06 8.99
N CYS A 84 1.47 -8.84 8.93
CA CYS A 84 0.89 -7.78 8.11
C CYS A 84 0.96 -8.12 6.62
N ARG A 85 -0.16 -7.98 5.91
CA ARG A 85 -0.28 -8.27 4.47
C ARG A 85 -0.80 -7.03 3.74
N VAL A 86 -0.24 -6.79 2.56
CA VAL A 86 -0.73 -5.79 1.62
C VAL A 86 -1.33 -6.49 0.40
N HIS A 87 -2.50 -6.06 -0.04
CA HIS A 87 -3.13 -6.55 -1.26
C HIS A 87 -3.64 -5.37 -2.10
N TYR A 88 -3.18 -5.29 -3.35
CA TYR A 88 -3.69 -4.31 -4.31
C TYR A 88 -4.83 -4.94 -5.11
N GLN A 89 -6.04 -4.42 -4.92
CA GLN A 89 -7.24 -4.92 -5.58
C GLN A 89 -7.32 -4.47 -7.03
N VAL A 90 -7.88 -5.33 -7.89
CA VAL A 90 -8.17 -4.97 -9.28
C VAL A 90 -9.13 -3.79 -9.31
N PRO A 91 -8.77 -2.67 -9.96
CA PRO A 91 -9.63 -1.50 -10.04
C PRO A 91 -10.82 -1.76 -10.95
N VAL A 92 -11.99 -1.22 -10.60
CA VAL A 92 -13.23 -1.32 -11.40
C VAL A 92 -13.57 0.03 -12.03
N GLU A 93 -13.65 1.09 -11.22
CA GLU A 93 -14.06 2.45 -11.65
C GLU A 93 -12.99 3.52 -11.36
N SER A 94 -11.84 3.12 -10.84
CA SER A 94 -10.71 3.99 -10.49
C SER A 94 -9.54 3.70 -11.41
N ASP A 95 -8.70 4.69 -11.69
CA ASP A 95 -7.39 4.46 -12.30
C ASP A 95 -6.37 3.91 -11.29
N HIS A 96 -6.60 4.09 -9.98
CA HIS A 96 -5.85 3.48 -8.89
C HIS A 96 -6.45 2.15 -8.39
N CYS A 97 -5.58 1.21 -8.03
CA CYS A 97 -5.90 0.00 -7.28
C CYS A 97 -6.14 0.34 -5.80
N ALA A 98 -7.19 -0.21 -5.20
CA ALA A 98 -7.40 -0.06 -3.76
C ALA A 98 -6.33 -0.85 -2.97
N MET A 99 -5.75 -0.21 -1.96
CA MET A 99 -4.80 -0.83 -1.02
C MET A 99 -5.52 -1.41 0.19
N ASP A 100 -5.50 -2.73 0.33
CA ASP A 100 -5.91 -3.43 1.55
C ASP A 100 -4.66 -3.74 2.39
N VAL A 101 -4.60 -3.16 3.59
CA VAL A 101 -3.55 -3.43 4.58
C VAL A 101 -4.15 -4.16 5.77
N SER A 102 -3.92 -5.46 5.82
CA SER A 102 -4.45 -6.34 6.84
C SER A 102 -3.43 -6.57 7.96
N LEU A 103 -3.76 -6.12 9.18
CA LEU A 103 -2.95 -6.32 10.38
C LEU A 103 -3.39 -7.60 11.09
N TYR A 104 -2.56 -8.64 11.01
CA TYR A 104 -2.71 -9.82 11.85
C TYR A 104 -1.90 -9.59 13.11
N THR A 105 -2.42 -8.76 14.00
CA THR A 105 -1.88 -8.71 15.33
C THR A 105 -2.24 -10.05 15.98
N ILE A 106 -1.25 -10.78 16.52
CA ILE A 106 -1.52 -11.66 17.66
C ILE A 106 -1.87 -10.69 18.80
N ILE A 107 -3.06 -10.10 18.73
CA ILE A 107 -3.65 -9.51 19.91
C ILE A 107 -3.85 -10.77 20.73
N ALA A 108 -3.12 -10.90 21.83
CA ALA A 108 -3.66 -11.64 22.95
C ALA A 108 -5.07 -11.08 23.13
N LEU A 109 -6.06 -11.79 22.58
CA LEU A 109 -7.45 -11.39 22.62
C LEU A 109 -7.78 -11.38 24.10
N GLU A 110 -7.58 -10.25 24.77
CA GLU A 110 -8.36 -10.01 25.96
C GLU A 110 -9.81 -10.11 25.48
N PRO A 111 -10.58 -11.03 26.06
CA PRO A 111 -11.89 -11.37 25.56
C PRO A 111 -12.70 -10.09 25.46
N ARG A 112 -13.06 -9.69 24.24
CA ARG A 112 -13.94 -8.53 24.05
C ARG A 112 -15.24 -8.85 24.78
N PRO A 113 -15.71 -8.03 25.74
CA PRO A 113 -17.01 -8.25 26.33
C PRO A 113 -18.06 -8.17 25.21
N PHE A 114 -18.88 -9.21 25.09
CA PHE A 114 -19.97 -9.22 24.15
C PHE A 114 -20.93 -8.07 24.48
N LYS A 115 -21.39 -7.33 23.46
CA LYS A 115 -22.49 -6.37 23.61
C LYS A 115 -23.70 -6.93 22.87
N TYR A 116 -24.75 -7.22 23.62
CA TYR A 116 -26.06 -7.58 23.08
C TYR A 116 -26.91 -6.30 23.00
N TYR A 117 -27.47 -6.01 21.82
CA TYR A 117 -28.44 -4.94 21.63
C TYR A 117 -29.82 -5.58 21.47
N HIS A 118 -30.72 -5.29 22.40
CA HIS A 118 -32.13 -5.67 22.33
C HIS A 118 -32.89 -4.58 21.59
N PHE A 119 -33.42 -4.89 20.42
CA PHE A 119 -34.35 -4.00 19.72
C PHE A 119 -35.76 -4.36 20.17
N LEU A 120 -36.44 -3.42 20.82
CA LEU A 120 -37.87 -3.52 21.10
C LEU A 120 -38.62 -3.09 19.83
N GLU A 121 -39.39 -3.98 19.24
CA GLU A 121 -40.38 -3.63 18.23
C GLU A 121 -41.59 -3.01 18.95
N CYS A 122 -41.94 -1.78 18.59
CA CYS A 122 -43.21 -1.17 18.99
C CYS A 122 -44.34 -1.70 18.10
N SER A 123 -45.39 -2.20 18.75
CA SER A 123 -46.70 -2.55 18.18
C SER A 123 -47.52 -1.33 17.77
#